data_AF-A0A093HXY7-F1
#
_entry.id   AF-A0A093HXY7-F1
#
_cell.length_a   1.000
_cell.length_b   1.000
_cell.length_c   1.000
_cell.angle_alpha   90.00
_cell.angle_beta   90.00
_cell.angle_gamma   90.00
#
_symmetry.space_group_name_H-M   'P 1'
#
loop_
_entity.id
_entity.type
_entity.pdbx_description
1 polymer ?
#
loop_
_entity_poly.entity_id
_entity_poly.type
_entity_poly.pdbx_seq_one_letter_code
_entity_poly.pdbx_strand_id
1 'polypeptide(L)'
;SSAEVKCSLCVVGIQALAEMNRWREVLSWVLQYYHVPEHLPPKILELCILLYSKVREPQVMLEVGSSWLRDVTNRSLPEYGSLLELYLLRVLLPLGQFEGAEELVRGCDVFDSEQQQALLKIICESQCQWTQQEEMRSAAEEQQDTTRETVLGALSQKLLTMLTLLRRALRSMSSHFYLIPYKKILLAAFMLYLVVVRLDPASPTSLPFLYRLVQLFQQAWAAVLSPIRRPPVQD
;
A
#
# COMPACT_ATOMS: atom_id res chain seq x y z
N SER A 1 22.38 32.15 7.57
CA SER A 1 23.70 31.46 7.54
C SER A 1 23.66 30.27 6.56
N SER A 2 24.77 29.58 6.26
CA SER A 2 24.74 28.38 5.38
C SER A 2 23.82 27.28 5.92
N ALA A 3 23.71 27.13 7.24
CA ALA A 3 22.84 26.14 7.88
C ALA A 3 21.34 26.48 7.72
N GLU A 4 21.00 27.77 7.70
CA GLU A 4 19.64 28.23 7.47
C GLU A 4 19.19 27.98 6.03
N VAL A 5 20.06 28.23 5.04
CA VAL A 5 19.79 27.89 3.64
C VAL A 5 19.63 26.37 3.47
N LYS A 6 20.49 25.58 4.14
CA LYS A 6 20.41 24.12 4.20
C LYS A 6 19.03 23.67 4.74
N CYS A 7 18.59 24.27 5.84
CA CYS A 7 17.30 23.99 6.46
C CYS A 7 16.14 24.34 5.51
N SER A 8 16.11 25.55 4.96
CA SER A 8 15.06 26.02 4.05
C SER A 8 14.94 25.15 2.79
N LEU A 9 16.06 24.74 2.18
CA LEU A 9 16.04 23.84 1.03
C LEU A 9 15.49 22.46 1.42
N CYS A 10 15.84 21.97 2.61
CA CYS A 10 15.33 20.71 3.13
C CYS A 10 13.81 20.76 3.36
N VAL A 11 13.28 21.88 3.89
CA VAL A 11 11.83 22.09 4.04
C VAL A 11 11.12 21.96 2.68
N VAL A 12 11.63 22.64 1.66
CA VAL A 12 11.06 22.58 0.30
C VAL A 12 11.15 21.17 -0.28
N GLY A 13 12.26 20.46 -0.05
CA GLY A 13 12.42 19.06 -0.48
C GLY A 13 11.42 18.11 0.17
N ILE A 14 11.21 18.24 1.48
CA ILE A 14 10.19 17.48 2.23
C ILE A 14 8.80 17.74 1.65
N GLN A 15 8.46 19.01 1.43
CA GLN A 15 7.17 19.41 0.88
C GLN A 15 6.97 18.86 -0.54
N ALA A 16 7.97 18.98 -1.41
CA ALA A 16 7.89 18.45 -2.77
C ALA A 16 7.67 16.92 -2.78
N LEU A 17 8.41 16.18 -1.95
CA LEU A 17 8.23 14.74 -1.81
C LEU A 17 6.84 14.39 -1.27
N ALA A 18 6.33 15.15 -0.29
CA ALA A 18 4.99 14.95 0.25
C ALA A 18 3.90 15.21 -0.80
N GLU A 19 3.97 16.32 -1.55
CA GLU A 19 3.02 16.68 -2.62
C GLU A 19 3.05 15.68 -3.78
N MET A 20 4.21 15.08 -4.09
CA MET A 20 4.33 14.00 -5.07
C MET A 20 3.87 12.63 -4.55
N ASN A 21 3.26 12.56 -3.36
CA ASN A 21 2.87 11.33 -2.67
C ASN A 21 4.03 10.33 -2.45
N ARG A 22 5.25 10.87 -2.37
CA ARG A 22 6.51 10.14 -2.10
C ARG A 22 6.94 10.32 -0.64
N TRP A 23 5.97 10.48 0.27
CA TRP A 23 6.21 10.71 1.70
C TRP A 23 7.04 9.61 2.37
N ARG A 24 6.97 8.36 1.87
CA ARG A 24 7.77 7.23 2.38
C ARG A 24 9.28 7.46 2.25
N GLU A 25 9.70 8.23 1.26
CA GLU A 25 11.10 8.51 0.97
C GLU A 25 11.65 9.71 1.75
N VAL A 26 10.78 10.49 2.41
CA VAL A 26 11.17 11.73 3.08
C VAL A 26 12.21 11.48 4.16
N LEU A 27 11.94 10.55 5.09
CA LEU A 27 12.84 10.33 6.21
C LEU A 27 14.21 9.81 5.77
N SER A 28 14.25 8.85 4.82
CA SER A 28 15.51 8.33 4.31
C SER A 28 16.30 9.39 3.56
N TRP A 29 15.63 10.25 2.79
CA TRP A 29 16.26 11.39 2.10
C TRP A 29 16.81 12.44 3.09
N VAL A 30 16.04 12.79 4.13
CA VAL A 30 16.47 13.73 5.17
C VAL A 30 17.69 13.18 5.92
N LEU A 31 17.67 11.90 6.31
CA LEU A 31 18.78 11.27 7.03
C LEU A 31 20.01 11.09 6.15
N GLN A 32 19.89 10.95 4.82
CA GLN A 32 21.05 11.04 3.93
C GLN A 32 21.75 12.40 4.01
N TYR A 33 21.01 13.47 4.32
CA TYR A 33 21.50 14.84 4.32
C TYR A 33 22.02 15.34 5.68
N TYR A 34 21.51 14.79 6.79
CA TYR A 34 21.93 15.12 8.16
C TYR A 34 22.65 13.98 8.88
N HIS A 35 22.73 12.81 8.26
CA HIS A 35 23.37 11.56 8.71
C HIS A 35 22.68 10.89 9.90
N VAL A 36 22.51 11.61 11.00
CA VAL A 36 21.98 11.05 12.25
C VAL A 36 20.76 11.84 12.73
N PRO A 37 19.76 11.16 13.34
CA PRO A 37 18.56 11.83 13.82
C PRO A 37 18.84 12.97 14.79
N GLU A 38 19.84 12.84 15.67
CA GLU A 38 20.19 13.81 16.71
C GLU A 38 20.60 15.17 16.14
N HIS A 39 21.13 15.20 14.92
CA HIS A 39 21.55 16.43 14.23
C HIS A 39 20.45 17.08 13.38
N LEU A 40 19.23 16.56 13.41
CA LEU A 40 18.13 17.16 12.69
C LEU A 40 17.80 18.54 13.28
N PRO A 41 17.70 19.59 12.44
CA PRO A 41 17.19 20.87 12.91
C PRO A 41 15.77 20.71 13.47
N PRO A 42 15.40 21.42 14.55
CA PRO A 42 14.08 21.33 15.18
C PRO A 42 12.93 21.43 14.17
N LYS A 43 13.03 22.38 13.24
CA LYS A 43 12.02 22.60 12.19
C LYS A 43 11.84 21.40 11.27
N ILE A 44 12.92 20.68 10.96
CA ILE A 44 12.88 19.51 10.08
C ILE A 44 12.21 18.35 10.81
N LEU A 45 12.57 18.12 12.07
CA LEU A 45 11.93 17.09 12.90
C LEU A 45 10.43 17.36 13.05
N GLU A 46 10.05 18.60 13.36
CA GLU A 46 8.65 19.04 13.46
C GLU A 46 7.86 18.66 12.21
N LEU A 47 8.39 19.02 11.02
CA LEU A 47 7.74 18.74 9.74
C LEU A 47 7.62 17.24 9.47
N CYS A 48 8.64 16.45 9.79
CA CYS A 48 8.57 14.99 9.65
C CYS A 48 7.49 14.40 10.56
N ILE A 49 7.42 14.79 11.84
CA ILE A 49 6.38 14.33 12.77
C ILE A 49 4.98 14.68 12.23
N LEU A 50 4.78 15.93 11.79
CA LEU A 50 3.51 16.38 11.24
C LEU A 50 3.13 15.62 9.96
N LEU A 51 4.08 15.39 9.06
CA LEU A 51 3.86 14.64 7.83
C LEU A 51 3.41 13.21 8.13
N TYR A 52 4.17 12.47 8.93
CA TYR A 52 3.88 11.07 9.24
C TYR A 52 2.61 10.90 10.07
N SER A 53 2.30 11.86 10.96
CA SER A 53 1.02 11.92 11.64
C SER A 53 -0.15 12.15 10.65
N LYS A 54 0.02 13.06 9.68
CA LYS A 54 -1.01 13.36 8.66
C LYS A 54 -1.33 12.15 7.77
N VAL A 55 -0.31 11.37 7.39
CA VAL A 55 -0.51 10.13 6.60
C VAL A 55 -0.89 8.93 7.45
N ARG A 56 -1.12 9.11 8.76
CA ARG A 56 -1.49 8.07 9.73
C ARG A 56 -0.46 6.96 9.87
N GLU A 57 0.82 7.28 9.69
CA GLU A 57 1.95 6.37 9.85
C GLU A 57 2.95 6.93 10.89
N PRO A 58 2.51 7.32 12.10
CA PRO A 58 3.37 7.96 13.09
C PRO A 58 4.50 7.04 13.60
N GLN A 59 4.37 5.72 13.48
CA GLN A 59 5.37 4.75 13.93
C GLN A 59 6.73 4.93 13.25
N VAL A 60 6.77 5.51 12.05
CA VAL A 60 8.02 5.83 11.34
C VAL A 60 8.89 6.81 12.14
N MET A 61 8.27 7.62 13.00
CA MET A 61 8.96 8.64 13.79
C MET A 61 9.36 8.18 15.20
N LEU A 62 9.02 6.95 15.64
CA LEU A 62 9.32 6.47 16.99
C LEU A 62 10.82 6.50 17.31
N GLU A 63 11.64 5.90 16.46
CA GLU A 63 13.09 5.82 16.69
C GLU A 63 13.75 7.19 16.55
N VAL A 64 13.39 7.93 15.49
CA VAL A 64 13.98 9.24 15.16
C VAL A 64 13.65 10.28 16.23
N GLY A 65 12.40 10.36 16.67
CA GLY A 65 11.98 11.29 17.71
C GLY A 65 12.57 10.96 19.07
N SER A 66 12.62 9.67 19.43
CA SER A 66 13.22 9.24 20.72
C SER A 66 14.73 9.47 20.77
N SER A 67 15.46 9.21 19.68
CA SER A 67 16.89 9.51 19.57
C SER A 67 17.15 11.02 19.70
N TRP A 68 16.40 11.86 18.97
CA TRP A 68 16.56 13.31 19.04
C TRP A 68 16.29 13.88 20.43
N LEU A 69 15.24 13.41 21.12
CA LEU A 69 14.86 13.86 22.48
C LEU A 69 15.84 13.40 23.57
N ARG A 70 16.52 12.27 23.36
CA ARG A 70 17.50 11.74 24.34
C ARG A 70 18.84 12.47 24.27
N ASP A 71 19.15 13.10 23.15
CA ASP A 71 20.40 13.82 22.96
C ASP A 71 20.48 15.07 23.86
N VAL A 72 21.59 15.19 24.60
CA VAL A 72 21.81 16.26 25.59
C VAL A 72 21.93 17.62 24.92
N THR A 73 22.45 17.69 23.69
CA THR A 73 22.62 18.96 22.96
C THR A 73 21.27 19.58 22.62
N ASN A 74 20.28 18.74 22.28
CA ASN A 74 18.95 19.18 21.90
C ASN A 74 18.10 19.66 23.09
N ARG A 75 18.37 19.19 24.31
CA ARG A 75 17.65 19.64 25.53
C ARG A 75 17.77 21.13 25.82
N SER A 76 18.88 21.73 25.37
CA SER A 76 19.14 23.16 25.55
C SER A 76 18.41 24.05 24.55
N LEU A 77 17.77 23.47 23.53
CA LEU A 77 17.09 24.22 22.48
C LEU A 77 15.74 24.76 22.97
N PRO A 78 15.37 26.00 22.60
CA PRO A 78 14.08 26.57 22.99
C PRO A 78 12.89 25.81 22.39
N GLU A 79 13.07 25.12 21.26
CA GLU A 79 12.04 24.28 20.62
C GLU A 79 11.90 22.88 21.25
N TYR A 80 12.76 22.51 22.21
CA TYR A 80 12.74 21.16 22.78
C TYR A 80 11.39 20.83 23.43
N GLY A 81 10.86 21.73 24.27
CA GLY A 81 9.60 21.50 24.97
C GLY A 81 8.42 21.33 24.01
N SER A 82 8.32 22.17 22.98
CA SER A 82 7.24 22.07 21.99
C SER A 82 7.36 20.83 21.11
N LEU A 83 8.58 20.41 20.76
CA LEU A 83 8.83 19.16 20.03
C LEU A 83 8.54 17.92 20.87
N LEU A 84 8.85 17.94 22.16
CA LEU A 84 8.51 16.86 23.08
C LEU A 84 7.00 16.69 23.20
N GLU A 85 6.27 17.79 23.39
CA GLU A 85 4.80 17.79 23.40
C GLU A 85 4.23 17.28 22.06
N LEU A 86 4.76 17.78 20.93
CA LEU A 86 4.34 17.33 19.60
C LEU A 86 4.57 15.81 19.42
N TYR A 87 5.74 15.32 19.82
CA TYR A 87 6.11 13.91 19.74
C TYR A 87 5.19 13.03 20.61
N LEU A 88 4.90 13.47 21.84
CA LEU A 88 3.93 12.82 22.72
C LEU A 88 2.58 12.69 22.00
N LEU A 89 1.98 13.82 21.61
CA LEU A 89 0.61 13.87 21.10
C LEU A 89 0.44 13.21 19.73
N ARG A 90 1.47 13.26 18.87
CA ARG A 90 1.38 12.82 17.48
C ARG A 90 2.01 11.46 17.22
N VAL A 91 2.87 10.98 18.12
CA VAL A 91 3.57 9.70 17.95
C VAL A 91 3.25 8.74 19.08
N LEU A 92 3.58 9.08 20.33
CA LEU A 92 3.48 8.11 21.43
C LEU A 92 2.04 7.74 21.79
N LEU A 93 1.19 8.75 22.02
CA LEU A 93 -0.21 8.53 22.41
C LEU A 93 -0.99 7.73 21.33
N PRO A 94 -0.92 8.09 20.03
CA PRO A 94 -1.58 7.32 18.97
C PRO A 94 -1.07 5.88 18.79
N LEU A 95 0.10 5.56 19.33
CA LEU A 95 0.71 4.23 19.25
C LEU A 95 0.56 3.42 20.55
N GLY A 96 -0.17 3.96 21.53
CA GLY A 96 -0.37 3.33 22.83
C GLY A 96 0.89 3.25 23.70
N GLN A 97 1.92 4.04 23.40
CA GLN A 97 3.19 4.05 24.13
C GLN A 97 3.10 4.91 25.41
N PHE A 98 2.16 4.59 26.30
CA PHE A 98 1.83 5.41 27.46
C PHE A 98 2.93 5.41 28.52
N GLU A 99 3.53 4.25 28.82
CA GLU A 99 4.62 4.14 29.80
C GLU A 99 5.82 5.01 29.40
N GLY A 100 6.30 4.86 28.16
CA GLY A 100 7.38 5.69 27.63
C GLY A 100 7.02 7.18 27.55
N ALA A 101 5.74 7.51 27.31
CA ALA A 101 5.25 8.88 27.34
C ALA A 101 5.35 9.49 28.76
N GLU A 102 4.95 8.76 29.79
CA GLU A 102 5.04 9.25 31.16
C GLU A 102 6.50 9.41 31.63
N GLU A 103 7.37 8.45 31.30
CA GLU A 103 8.80 8.54 31.61
C GLU A 103 9.45 9.77 30.99
N LEU A 104 9.12 10.07 29.73
CA LEU A 104 9.63 11.25 29.04
C LEU A 104 9.17 12.56 29.68
N VAL A 105 7.90 12.65 30.12
CA VAL A 105 7.40 13.85 30.80
C VAL A 105 8.03 14.03 32.18
N ARG A 106 8.14 12.95 32.97
CA ARG A 106 8.74 13.00 34.31
C ARG A 106 10.25 13.30 34.27
N GLY A 107 10.94 12.83 33.24
CA GLY A 107 12.36 13.06 33.02
C GLY A 107 12.71 14.41 32.37
N CYS A 108 11.70 15.22 32.02
CA CYS A 108 11.88 16.53 31.38
C CYS A 108 11.96 17.63 32.44
N ASP A 109 13.11 18.28 32.54
CA ASP A 109 13.38 19.44 33.40
C ASP A 109 12.96 20.78 32.79
N VAL A 110 12.62 20.79 31.49
CA VAL A 110 12.24 22.01 30.74
C VAL A 110 10.81 22.46 31.04
N PHE A 111 9.94 21.55 31.48
CA PHE A 111 8.53 21.86 31.76
C PHE A 111 8.32 22.30 33.21
N ASP A 112 7.46 23.30 33.40
CA ASP A 112 6.98 23.66 34.72
C ASP A 112 6.12 22.54 35.32
N SER A 113 6.03 22.49 36.66
CA SER A 113 5.25 21.45 37.35
C SER A 113 3.78 21.40 36.90
N GLU A 114 3.19 22.54 36.56
CA GLU A 114 1.82 22.60 36.03
C GLU A 114 1.71 22.01 34.63
N GLN A 115 2.68 22.28 33.75
CA GLN A 115 2.72 21.72 32.40
C GLN A 115 2.93 20.21 32.42
N GLN A 116 3.85 19.73 33.28
CA GLN A 116 4.07 18.30 33.48
C GLN A 116 2.79 17.59 33.96
N GLN A 117 2.08 18.17 34.93
CA GLN A 117 0.81 17.62 35.42
C GLN A 117 -0.28 17.62 34.33
N ALA A 118 -0.36 18.68 33.52
CA ALA A 118 -1.30 18.76 32.40
C ALA A 118 -1.03 17.65 31.36
N LEU A 119 0.24 17.43 30.99
CA LEU A 119 0.64 16.38 30.06
C LEU A 119 0.37 14.98 30.61
N LEU A 120 0.70 14.72 31.88
CA LEU A 120 0.39 13.44 32.54
C LEU A 120 -1.12 13.16 32.59
N LYS A 121 -1.93 14.20 32.80
CA LYS A 121 -3.39 14.09 32.74
C LYS A 121 -3.86 13.68 31.34
N ILE A 122 -3.33 14.31 30.28
CA ILE A 122 -3.64 13.97 28.89
C ILE A 122 -3.25 12.50 28.60
N ILE A 123 -2.08 12.06 29.08
CA ILE A 123 -1.63 10.66 28.92
C ILE A 123 -2.64 9.70 29.57
N CYS A 124 -3.03 9.95 30.82
CA CYS A 124 -4.00 9.13 31.55
C CYS A 124 -5.37 9.09 30.85
N GLU A 125 -5.87 10.25 30.38
CA GLU A 125 -7.12 10.34 29.62
C GLU A 125 -7.03 9.54 28.31
N SER A 126 -5.91 9.65 27.58
CA SER A 126 -5.70 8.92 26.33
C SER A 126 -5.59 7.41 26.54
N GLN A 127 -4.96 6.96 27.64
CA GLN A 127 -4.90 5.55 28.01
C GLN A 127 -6.30 5.00 28.34
N CYS A 128 -7.09 5.74 29.11
CA CYS A 128 -8.48 5.35 29.41
C CYS A 128 -9.31 5.22 28.13
N GLN A 129 -9.21 6.18 27.20
CA GLN A 129 -9.92 6.13 25.92
C GLN A 129 -9.48 4.95 25.06
N TRP A 130 -8.17 4.66 25.05
CA TRP A 130 -7.62 3.52 24.31
C TRP A 130 -8.20 2.20 24.82
N THR A 131 -8.18 1.97 26.13
CA THR A 131 -8.73 0.75 26.75
C THR A 131 -10.22 0.58 26.44
N GLN A 132 -11.01 1.65 26.54
CA GLN A 132 -12.44 1.61 26.18
C GLN A 132 -12.66 1.26 24.70
N GLN A 133 -11.82 1.79 23.81
CA GLN A 133 -11.92 1.49 22.38
C GLN A 133 -11.52 0.04 22.07
N GLU A 134 -10.52 -0.51 22.76
CA GLU A 134 -10.09 -1.91 22.66
C GLU A 134 -11.20 -2.86 23.15
N GLU A 135 -11.83 -2.54 24.28
CA GLU A 135 -12.98 -3.28 24.82
C GLU A 135 -14.18 -3.25 23.86
N MET A 136 -14.50 -2.09 23.29
CA MET A 136 -15.60 -1.95 22.34
C MET A 136 -15.34 -2.68 21.01
N ARG A 137 -14.08 -2.71 20.56
CA ARG A 137 -13.66 -3.52 19.41
C ARG A 137 -13.77 -5.00 19.68
N SER A 138 -13.29 -5.46 20.84
CA SER A 138 -13.37 -6.86 21.26
C SER A 138 -14.82 -7.34 21.34
N ALA A 139 -15.71 -6.51 21.93
CA ALA A 139 -17.14 -6.81 21.98
C ALA A 139 -17.79 -6.84 20.58
N ALA A 140 -17.37 -5.96 19.66
CA ALA A 140 -17.87 -5.95 18.29
C ALA A 140 -17.35 -7.14 17.47
N GLU A 141 -16.12 -7.60 17.72
CA GLU A 141 -15.52 -8.78 17.10
C GLU A 141 -16.19 -10.06 17.59
N GLU A 142 -16.50 -10.21 18.88
CA GLU A 142 -17.27 -11.35 19.41
C GLU A 142 -18.70 -11.40 18.82
N GLN A 143 -19.37 -10.26 18.69
CA GLN A 143 -20.69 -10.18 18.06
C GLN A 143 -20.62 -10.45 16.55
N GLN A 144 -19.53 -10.05 15.89
CA GLN A 144 -19.31 -10.36 14.49
C GLN A 144 -18.95 -11.83 14.27
N ASP A 145 -18.17 -12.47 15.16
CA ASP A 145 -17.78 -13.87 14.99
C ASP A 145 -18.98 -14.80 15.14
N THR A 146 -19.86 -14.55 16.13
CA THR A 146 -21.13 -15.29 16.25
C THR A 146 -22.04 -15.10 15.03
N THR A 147 -22.06 -13.89 14.45
CA THR A 147 -22.81 -13.61 13.21
C THR A 147 -22.12 -14.19 11.97
N ARG A 148 -20.79 -14.23 11.93
CA ARG A 148 -20.01 -14.79 10.82
C ARG A 148 -20.10 -16.29 10.80
N GLU A 149 -20.05 -16.98 11.94
CA GLU A 149 -20.22 -18.44 12.01
C GLU A 149 -21.60 -18.87 11.49
N THR A 150 -22.66 -18.16 11.88
CA THR A 150 -24.02 -18.42 11.40
C THR A 150 -24.19 -18.12 9.91
N VAL A 151 -23.58 -17.04 9.40
CA VAL A 151 -23.58 -16.68 7.97
C VAL A 151 -22.69 -17.62 7.14
N LEU A 152 -21.52 -18.04 7.62
CA LEU A 152 -20.64 -19.00 6.93
C LEU A 152 -21.31 -20.37 6.84
N GLY A 153 -21.98 -20.80 7.93
CA GLY A 153 -22.81 -22.01 7.93
C GLY A 153 -23.89 -21.95 6.86
N ALA A 154 -24.65 -20.85 6.80
CA ALA A 154 -25.71 -20.66 5.79
C ALA A 154 -25.16 -20.53 4.35
N LEU A 155 -24.03 -19.85 4.15
CA LEU A 155 -23.40 -19.69 2.84
C LEU A 155 -22.78 -20.99 2.35
N SER A 156 -22.12 -21.77 3.21
CA SER A 156 -21.55 -23.06 2.84
C SER A 156 -22.63 -24.03 2.35
N GLN A 157 -23.81 -24.01 2.97
CA GLN A 157 -24.95 -24.84 2.60
C GLN A 157 -25.58 -24.37 1.28
N LYS A 158 -25.67 -23.04 1.05
CA LYS A 158 -26.07 -22.48 -0.26
C LYS A 158 -25.05 -22.78 -1.37
N LEU A 159 -23.76 -22.72 -1.09
CA LEU A 159 -22.72 -23.03 -2.08
C LEU A 159 -22.69 -24.53 -2.40
N LEU A 160 -22.89 -25.42 -1.42
CA LEU A 160 -23.01 -26.87 -1.64
C LEU A 160 -24.22 -27.21 -2.51
N THR A 161 -25.36 -26.57 -2.25
CA THR A 161 -26.58 -26.75 -3.04
C THR A 161 -26.42 -26.18 -4.46
N MET A 162 -25.80 -25.02 -4.62
CA MET A 162 -25.47 -24.46 -5.93
C MET A 162 -24.44 -25.32 -6.70
N LEU A 163 -23.40 -25.84 -6.03
CA LEU A 163 -22.40 -26.74 -6.64
C LEU A 163 -23.00 -28.07 -7.09
N THR A 164 -23.95 -28.62 -6.33
CA THR A 164 -24.62 -29.86 -6.71
C THR A 164 -25.56 -29.64 -7.90
N LEU A 165 -26.27 -28.52 -7.95
CA LEU A 165 -27.05 -28.10 -9.12
C LEU A 165 -26.17 -27.84 -10.35
N LEU A 166 -25.06 -27.12 -10.18
CA LEU A 166 -24.11 -26.84 -11.26
C LEU A 166 -23.47 -28.14 -11.78
N ARG A 167 -23.05 -29.06 -10.90
CA ARG A 167 -22.53 -30.38 -11.31
C ARG A 167 -23.56 -31.19 -12.08
N ARG A 168 -24.84 -31.10 -11.70
CA ARG A 168 -25.95 -31.78 -12.39
C ARG A 168 -26.17 -31.17 -13.79
N ALA A 169 -26.19 -29.85 -13.88
CA ALA A 169 -26.28 -29.12 -15.14
C ALA A 169 -25.07 -29.41 -16.04
N LEU A 170 -23.85 -29.40 -15.49
CA LEU A 170 -22.62 -29.65 -16.23
C LEU A 170 -22.54 -31.10 -16.73
N ARG A 171 -23.00 -32.10 -15.96
CA ARG A 171 -23.16 -33.47 -16.47
C ARG A 171 -24.16 -33.53 -17.63
N SER A 172 -25.29 -32.86 -17.50
CA SER A 172 -26.34 -32.78 -18.53
C SER A 172 -25.90 -32.02 -19.78
N MET A 173 -25.03 -31.01 -19.65
CA MET A 173 -24.49 -30.29 -20.79
C MET A 173 -23.28 -31.01 -21.38
N SER A 174 -22.50 -31.75 -20.59
CA SER A 174 -21.34 -32.50 -21.09
C SER A 174 -21.73 -33.53 -22.15
N SER A 175 -22.92 -34.15 -22.02
CA SER A 175 -23.47 -35.03 -23.07
C SER A 175 -23.74 -34.30 -24.39
N HIS A 176 -23.89 -32.97 -24.36
CA HIS A 176 -23.99 -32.12 -25.56
C HIS A 176 -22.63 -31.55 -26.01
N PHE A 177 -21.66 -31.37 -25.10
CA PHE A 177 -20.31 -30.89 -25.42
C PHE A 177 -19.44 -31.92 -26.16
N TYR A 178 -19.71 -33.22 -26.02
CA TYR A 178 -19.01 -34.29 -26.76
C TYR A 178 -19.17 -34.22 -28.29
N LEU A 179 -20.11 -33.41 -28.79
CA LEU A 179 -20.36 -33.20 -30.21
C LEU A 179 -19.77 -31.89 -30.77
N ILE A 180 -19.18 -31.04 -29.92
CA ILE A 180 -18.61 -29.77 -30.40
C ILE A 180 -17.24 -30.04 -31.03
N PRO A 181 -17.03 -29.69 -32.31
CA PRO A 181 -15.75 -29.94 -32.97
C PRO A 181 -14.66 -29.11 -32.30
N TYR A 182 -13.67 -29.79 -31.73
CA TYR A 182 -12.50 -29.24 -31.03
C TYR A 182 -11.84 -28.06 -31.77
N LYS A 183 -11.87 -28.07 -33.11
CA LYS A 183 -11.39 -27.00 -33.99
C LYS A 183 -12.06 -25.63 -33.73
N LYS A 184 -13.36 -25.60 -33.41
CA LYS A 184 -14.09 -24.35 -33.14
C LYS A 184 -13.76 -23.76 -31.78
N ILE A 185 -13.53 -24.62 -30.78
CA ILE A 185 -13.12 -24.20 -29.43
C ILE A 185 -11.69 -23.67 -29.47
N LEU A 186 -10.78 -24.35 -30.18
CA LEU A 186 -9.40 -23.89 -30.36
C LEU A 186 -9.35 -22.53 -31.08
N LEU A 187 -10.18 -22.35 -32.11
CA LEU A 187 -10.29 -21.07 -32.82
C LEU A 187 -10.83 -19.96 -31.91
N ALA A 188 -11.87 -20.22 -31.13
CA ALA A 188 -12.42 -19.24 -30.19
C ALA A 188 -11.41 -18.86 -29.09
N ALA A 189 -10.67 -19.83 -28.56
CA ALA A 189 -9.61 -19.60 -27.59
C ALA A 189 -8.45 -18.79 -28.19
N PHE A 190 -8.07 -19.07 -29.43
CA PHE A 190 -7.06 -18.30 -30.17
C PHE A 190 -7.51 -16.85 -30.40
N MET A 191 -8.76 -16.64 -30.81
CA MET A 191 -9.33 -15.30 -30.99
C MET A 191 -9.39 -14.53 -29.66
N LEU A 192 -9.80 -15.18 -28.56
CA LEU A 192 -9.83 -14.56 -27.24
C LEU A 192 -8.42 -14.20 -26.74
N TYR A 193 -7.44 -15.08 -26.97
CA TYR A 193 -6.03 -14.80 -26.68
C TYR A 193 -5.52 -13.57 -27.43
N LEU A 194 -5.86 -13.45 -28.72
CA LEU A 194 -5.53 -12.25 -29.51
C LEU A 194 -6.20 -11.00 -28.93
N VAL A 195 -7.44 -11.10 -28.45
CA VAL A 195 -8.15 -9.96 -27.86
C VAL A 195 -7.51 -9.54 -26.53
N VAL A 196 -7.29 -10.46 -25.61
CA VAL A 196 -6.81 -10.15 -24.25
C VAL A 196 -5.33 -9.74 -24.23
N VAL A 197 -4.49 -10.37 -25.06
CA VAL A 197 -3.05 -10.11 -25.06
C VAL A 197 -2.67 -8.96 -25.99
N ARG A 198 -3.52 -8.56 -26.95
CA ARG A 198 -3.17 -7.54 -27.96
C ARG A 198 -4.12 -6.35 -28.07
N LEU A 199 -5.22 -6.28 -27.31
CA LEU A 199 -6.00 -5.04 -27.14
C LEU A 199 -5.70 -4.32 -25.81
N ASP A 200 -4.46 -4.36 -25.32
CA ASP A 200 -3.98 -3.37 -24.36
C ASP A 200 -3.59 -2.09 -25.14
N PRO A 201 -4.35 -0.98 -25.03
CA PRO A 201 -4.19 0.22 -25.88
C PRO A 201 -2.89 1.01 -25.62
N ALA A 202 -2.01 0.55 -24.73
CA ALA A 202 -0.81 1.27 -24.32
C ALA A 202 0.53 0.79 -24.94
N SER A 203 0.56 -0.19 -25.86
CA SER A 203 1.83 -0.66 -26.46
C SER A 203 1.88 -0.60 -28.01
N PRO A 204 2.55 0.40 -28.62
CA PRO A 204 2.60 0.58 -30.08
C PRO A 204 3.71 -0.23 -30.79
N THR A 205 4.23 -1.30 -30.20
CA THR A 205 5.45 -1.98 -30.71
C THR A 205 5.23 -3.31 -31.42
N SER A 206 3.98 -3.72 -31.73
CA SER A 206 3.74 -5.04 -32.36
C SER A 206 3.08 -5.07 -33.75
N LEU A 207 2.81 -3.90 -34.34
CA LEU A 207 2.36 -3.77 -35.74
C LEU A 207 3.24 -4.50 -36.77
N PRO A 208 4.59 -4.47 -36.72
CA PRO A 208 5.41 -5.15 -37.72
C PRO A 208 5.35 -6.69 -37.61
N PHE A 209 5.10 -7.22 -36.40
CA PHE A 209 4.99 -8.67 -36.18
C PHE A 209 3.66 -9.23 -36.70
N LEU A 210 2.56 -8.50 -36.51
CA LEU A 210 1.25 -8.86 -37.07
C LEU A 210 1.26 -8.85 -38.60
N TYR A 211 1.90 -7.85 -39.22
CA TYR A 211 2.07 -7.82 -40.67
C TYR A 211 2.88 -9.03 -41.18
N ARG A 212 3.96 -9.39 -40.48
CA ARG A 212 4.75 -10.59 -40.78
C ARG A 212 3.94 -11.88 -40.64
N LEU A 213 3.10 -12.01 -39.61
CA LEU A 213 2.24 -13.18 -39.41
C LEU A 213 1.18 -13.30 -40.50
N VAL A 214 0.52 -12.20 -40.87
CA VAL A 214 -0.45 -12.18 -41.98
C VAL A 214 0.24 -12.52 -43.30
N GLN A 215 1.44 -12.00 -43.54
CA GLN A 215 2.22 -12.30 -44.74
C GLN A 215 2.63 -13.79 -44.80
N LEU A 216 3.07 -14.37 -43.69
CA LEU A 216 3.36 -15.81 -43.61
C LEU A 216 2.11 -16.66 -43.82
N PHE A 217 0.96 -16.22 -43.29
CA PHE A 217 -0.30 -16.91 -43.49
C PHE A 217 -0.78 -16.82 -44.94
N GLN A 218 -0.63 -15.67 -45.59
CA GLN A 218 -0.90 -15.50 -47.02
C GLN A 218 0.03 -16.33 -47.90
N GLN A 219 1.32 -16.42 -47.55
CA GLN A 219 2.28 -17.26 -48.28
C GLN A 219 1.98 -18.75 -48.12
N ALA A 220 1.66 -19.20 -46.91
CA ALA A 220 1.24 -20.57 -46.65
C ALA A 220 -0.09 -20.90 -47.37
N TRP A 221 -1.04 -19.95 -47.37
CA TRP A 221 -2.32 -20.07 -48.08
C TRP A 221 -2.12 -20.15 -49.61
N ALA A 222 -1.25 -19.32 -50.17
CA ALA A 222 -0.89 -19.35 -51.59
C ALA A 222 -0.17 -20.65 -51.98
N ALA A 223 0.66 -21.21 -51.10
CA ALA A 223 1.32 -22.49 -51.33
C ALA A 223 0.35 -23.68 -51.27
N VAL A 224 -0.63 -23.65 -50.35
CA VAL A 224 -1.65 -24.70 -50.19
C VAL A 224 -2.71 -24.66 -51.30
N LEU A 225 -2.96 -23.50 -51.91
CA LEU A 225 -3.93 -23.32 -53.00
C LEU A 225 -3.30 -23.11 -54.38
N SER A 226 -1.99 -23.30 -54.52
CA SER A 226 -1.34 -23.26 -55.84
C SER A 226 -1.92 -24.36 -56.74
N PRO A 227 -2.50 -24.01 -57.90
CA PRO A 227 -2.97 -25.01 -58.86
C PRO A 227 -1.75 -25.73 -59.43
N ILE A 228 -1.71 -27.04 -59.23
CA ILE A 228 -0.77 -27.95 -59.90
C ILE A 228 -0.86 -27.68 -61.42
N ARG A 229 0.15 -27.01 -61.99
CA ARG A 229 0.32 -26.94 -63.46
C ARG A 229 0.53 -28.37 -63.95
N ARG A 230 -0.45 -28.91 -64.67
CA ARG A 230 -0.27 -30.14 -65.47
C ARG A 230 0.79 -29.85 -66.54
N PRO A 231 1.79 -30.72 -66.75
CA PRO A 231 2.66 -30.61 -67.92
C PRO A 231 1.86 -30.93 -69.20
N PRO A 232 2.20 -30.32 -70.34
CA PRO A 232 1.54 -30.60 -71.61
C PRO A 232 1.90 -32.02 -72.07
N VAL A 233 0.90 -32.75 -72.54
CA VAL A 233 1.06 -34.01 -73.26
C VAL A 233 1.65 -33.68 -74.63
N GLN A 234 2.82 -34.25 -74.95
CA GLN A 234 3.35 -34.30 -76.31
C GLN A 234 2.89 -35.60 -76.95
N ASP A 235 2.17 -35.43 -78.07
CA ASP A 235 1.78 -36.32 -79.18
C ASP A 235 1.91 -37.85 -79.02
#